data_AF-A0A922Z6Y0-F1
#
_entry.id   AF-A0A922Z6Y0-F1
#
_cell.length_a   1.000
_cell.length_b   1.000
_cell.length_c   1.000
_cell.angle_alpha   90.00
_cell.angle_beta   90.00
_cell.angle_gamma   90.00
#
_symmetry.space_group_name_H-M   'P 1'
#
loop_
_entity.id
_entity.type
_entity.pdbx_description
1 polymer ?
#
loop_
_entity_poly.entity_id
_entity_poly.type
_entity_poly.pdbx_seq_one_letter_code
_entity_poly.pdbx_strand_id
1 'polypeptide(L)'
;TMGLFTLTPQGIQGAMFQMVSHGLVSGALFLCVGVIYDRMHTREISAYGGLVNRMPVYAVVFMVFTMANVGLPGTAGFVGEFLTLMGAFRANPWVAFIACSGVILSAAYALWLYRRVVFGELVKPELKDIADLDRREMVILIPLVVLTVWYGIRPGTILDAFAAPTEALIKNYQAALTAAKTAMLVVQ
;
A
#
# COMPACT_ATOMS: atom_id res chain seq x y z
N THR A 1 5.72 -5.98 -6.56
CA THR A 1 5.95 -6.93 -7.66
C THR A 1 7.41 -6.98 -8.07
N MET A 2 8.06 -5.84 -8.37
CA MET A 2 9.49 -5.79 -8.73
C MET A 2 10.41 -6.51 -7.75
N GLY A 3 10.13 -6.43 -6.44
CA GLY A 3 10.91 -7.10 -5.39
C GLY A 3 11.10 -8.60 -5.61
N LEU A 4 10.10 -9.28 -6.19
CA LEU A 4 10.20 -10.70 -6.52
C LEU A 4 11.30 -10.98 -7.54
N PHE A 5 11.47 -10.10 -8.52
CA PHE A 5 12.46 -10.24 -9.60
C PHE A 5 13.88 -9.85 -9.18
N THR A 6 14.06 -9.33 -7.97
CA THR A 6 15.39 -9.02 -7.44
C THR A 6 16.14 -10.27 -7.00
N LEU A 7 15.41 -11.37 -6.73
CA LEU A 7 15.96 -12.64 -6.24
C LEU A 7 16.82 -12.49 -4.99
N THR A 8 16.60 -11.41 -4.23
CA THR A 8 17.21 -11.18 -2.91
C THR A 8 16.22 -11.58 -1.81
N PRO A 9 16.68 -12.11 -0.66
CA PRO A 9 15.81 -12.39 0.48
C PRO A 9 14.96 -11.19 0.87
N GLN A 10 15.56 -10.00 0.91
CA GLN A 10 14.89 -8.76 1.31
C GLN A 10 13.86 -8.31 0.28
N GLY A 11 14.16 -8.40 -1.01
CA GLY A 11 13.22 -8.01 -2.07
C GLY A 11 12.02 -8.95 -2.16
N ILE A 12 12.22 -10.26 -1.96
CA ILE A 12 11.12 -11.24 -1.95
C ILE A 12 10.26 -11.06 -0.69
N GLN A 13 10.88 -10.98 0.50
CA GLN A 13 10.14 -10.72 1.75
C GLN A 13 9.37 -9.39 1.68
N GLY A 14 10.01 -8.34 1.18
CA GLY A 14 9.38 -7.04 0.94
C GLY A 14 8.19 -7.13 0.00
N ALA A 15 8.31 -7.90 -1.09
CA ALA A 15 7.20 -8.11 -2.03
C ALA A 15 6.03 -8.89 -1.40
N MET A 16 6.29 -9.91 -0.59
CA MET A 16 5.25 -10.65 0.13
C MET A 16 4.55 -9.77 1.15
N PHE A 17 5.33 -9.01 1.93
CA PHE A 17 4.79 -8.04 2.86
C PHE A 17 3.93 -6.99 2.14
N GLN A 18 4.41 -6.47 1.01
CA GLN A 18 3.69 -5.48 0.21
C GLN A 18 2.36 -6.04 -0.32
N MET A 19 2.28 -7.32 -0.69
CA MET A 19 1.02 -7.92 -1.15
C MET A 19 -0.03 -7.96 -0.03
N VAL A 20 0.37 -8.33 1.20
CA VAL A 20 -0.52 -8.31 2.35
C VAL A 20 -0.93 -6.89 2.71
N SER A 21 0.05 -5.99 2.80
CA SER A 21 -0.15 -4.57 3.12
C SER A 21 -1.08 -3.89 2.11
N HIS A 22 -0.81 -4.04 0.82
CA HIS A 22 -1.64 -3.50 -0.25
C HIS A 22 -3.05 -4.09 -0.22
N GLY A 23 -3.22 -5.38 0.07
CA GLY A 23 -4.55 -5.99 0.24
C GLY A 23 -5.37 -5.33 1.34
N LEU A 24 -4.75 -5.05 2.49
CA LEU A 24 -5.40 -4.35 3.61
C LEU A 24 -5.72 -2.89 3.26
N VAL A 25 -4.74 -2.14 2.75
CA VAL A 25 -4.87 -0.69 2.49
C VAL A 25 -5.81 -0.42 1.32
N SER A 26 -5.68 -1.14 0.21
CA SER A 26 -6.57 -0.97 -0.95
C SER A 26 -8.00 -1.37 -0.61
N GLY A 27 -8.21 -2.47 0.12
CA GLY A 27 -9.52 -2.87 0.62
C GLY A 27 -10.16 -1.78 1.48
N ALA A 28 -9.39 -1.17 2.39
CA ALA A 28 -9.85 -0.06 3.21
C ALA A 28 -10.19 1.20 2.40
N LEU A 29 -9.37 1.56 1.41
CA LEU A 29 -9.64 2.69 0.51
C LEU A 29 -10.90 2.46 -0.32
N PHE A 30 -11.13 1.24 -0.82
CA PHE A 30 -12.37 0.90 -1.52
C PHE A 30 -13.60 0.99 -0.62
N LEU A 31 -13.48 0.58 0.65
CA LEU A 31 -14.54 0.78 1.64
C LEU A 31 -14.83 2.27 1.87
N CYS A 32 -13.79 3.11 2.03
CA CYS A 32 -13.96 4.55 2.15
C CYS A 32 -14.68 5.17 0.93
N VAL A 33 -14.29 4.76 -0.29
CA VAL A 33 -14.98 5.20 -1.51
C VAL A 33 -16.44 4.72 -1.53
N GLY A 34 -16.70 3.50 -1.06
CA GLY A 34 -18.06 2.96 -0.94
C GLY A 34 -18.94 3.78 0.01
N VAL A 35 -18.41 4.17 1.17
CA VAL A 35 -19.09 5.02 2.18
C VAL A 35 -19.54 6.36 1.58
N ILE A 36 -18.65 7.02 0.83
CA ILE A 36 -19.00 8.28 0.16
C ILE A 36 -19.99 8.03 -0.99
N TYR A 37 -19.78 6.97 -1.78
CA TYR A 37 -20.62 6.67 -2.92
C TYR A 37 -22.06 6.36 -2.50
N ASP A 38 -22.27 5.69 -1.36
CA ASP A 38 -23.60 5.42 -0.81
C ASP A 38 -24.35 6.71 -0.44
N ARG A 39 -23.62 7.75 -0.02
CA ARG A 39 -24.20 9.04 0.37
C ARG A 39 -24.46 9.97 -0.81
N MET A 40 -23.59 9.94 -1.83
CA MET A 40 -23.58 10.94 -2.90
C MET A 40 -23.97 10.37 -4.28
N HIS A 41 -23.98 9.04 -4.44
CA HIS A 41 -24.28 8.31 -5.67
C HIS A 41 -23.53 8.79 -6.94
N THR A 42 -22.41 9.47 -6.76
CA THR A 42 -21.58 10.02 -7.84
C THR A 42 -20.13 9.55 -7.72
N ARG A 43 -19.41 9.48 -8.83
CA ARG A 43 -17.96 9.19 -8.86
C ARG A 43 -17.15 10.40 -9.29
N GLU A 44 -17.81 11.53 -9.55
CA GLU A 44 -17.18 12.75 -10.00
C GLU A 44 -16.40 13.41 -8.85
N ILE A 45 -15.07 13.47 -8.97
CA ILE A 45 -14.21 14.12 -7.96
C ILE A 45 -14.58 15.60 -7.81
N SER A 46 -15.02 16.22 -8.91
CA SER A 46 -15.51 17.60 -8.95
C SER A 46 -16.79 17.81 -8.14
N ALA A 47 -17.51 16.75 -7.75
CA ALA A 47 -18.68 16.80 -6.87
C ALA A 47 -18.31 16.80 -5.37
N TYR A 48 -17.07 16.45 -5.00
CA TYR A 48 -16.59 16.51 -3.61
C TYR A 48 -15.89 17.83 -3.27
N GLY A 49 -15.65 18.07 -1.98
CA GLY A 49 -14.92 19.24 -1.49
C GLY A 49 -15.34 19.63 -0.07
N GLY A 50 -14.37 19.91 0.79
CA GLY A 50 -14.63 20.36 2.16
C GLY A 50 -15.30 19.32 3.07
N LEU A 51 -15.20 18.03 2.75
CA LEU A 51 -15.79 16.93 3.53
C LEU A 51 -15.35 16.93 4.99
N VAL A 52 -14.15 17.44 5.31
CA VAL A 52 -13.66 17.54 6.70
C VAL A 52 -14.63 18.29 7.63
N ASN A 53 -15.42 19.23 7.11
CA ASN A 53 -16.35 20.04 7.91
C ASN A 53 -17.59 19.26 8.37
N ARG A 54 -17.95 18.17 7.66
CA ARG A 54 -19.15 17.37 7.92
C ARG A 54 -18.86 15.93 8.30
N MET A 55 -17.77 15.39 7.78
CA MET A 55 -17.29 14.03 8.05
C MET A 55 -15.84 14.03 8.55
N PRO A 56 -15.55 14.65 9.72
CA PRO A 56 -14.19 14.72 10.26
C PRO A 56 -13.59 13.34 10.60
N VAL A 57 -14.39 12.38 11.08
CA VAL A 57 -13.88 11.04 11.41
C VAL A 57 -13.53 10.29 10.12
N TYR A 58 -14.40 10.34 9.11
CA TYR A 58 -14.10 9.85 7.78
C TYR A 58 -12.80 10.45 7.22
N ALA A 59 -12.64 11.78 7.32
CA ALA A 59 -11.46 12.47 6.81
C ALA A 59 -10.16 11.92 7.42
N VAL A 60 -10.13 11.70 8.74
CA VAL A 60 -8.97 11.11 9.43
C VAL A 60 -8.72 9.68 8.97
N VAL A 61 -9.74 8.83 8.92
CA VAL A 61 -9.60 7.43 8.50
C VAL A 61 -9.11 7.34 7.06
N PHE A 62 -9.70 8.14 6.16
CA PHE A 62 -9.28 8.23 4.76
C PHE A 62 -7.85 8.74 4.64
N MET A 63 -7.42 9.69 5.49
CA MET A 63 -6.03 10.16 5.51
C MET A 63 -5.07 9.05 5.90
N VAL A 64 -5.37 8.29 6.97
CA VAL A 64 -4.50 7.20 7.43
C VAL A 64 -4.26 6.18 6.31
N PHE A 65 -5.31 5.75 5.62
CA PHE A 65 -5.15 4.80 4.51
C PHE A 65 -4.50 5.43 3.27
N THR A 66 -4.76 6.70 2.99
CA THR A 66 -4.07 7.42 1.91
C THR A 66 -2.56 7.48 2.19
N MET A 67 -2.17 7.79 3.43
CA MET A 67 -0.78 7.83 3.85
C MET A 67 -0.14 6.45 3.87
N ALA A 68 -0.90 5.43 4.26
CA ALA A 68 -0.45 4.05 4.15
C ALA A 68 -0.19 3.63 2.69
N ASN A 69 -1.03 4.06 1.75
CA ASN A 69 -0.86 3.77 0.33
C ASN A 69 0.31 4.54 -0.31
N VAL A 70 0.68 5.69 0.26
CA VAL A 70 1.85 6.47 -0.14
C VAL A 70 3.16 5.88 0.40
N GLY A 71 3.08 4.99 1.39
CA GLY A 71 4.24 4.45 2.07
C GLY A 71 4.79 5.37 3.16
N LEU A 72 3.91 6.04 3.93
CA LEU A 72 4.35 6.85 5.07
C LEU A 72 5.03 5.96 6.15
N PRO A 73 6.22 6.32 6.66
CA PRO A 73 6.86 5.60 7.75
C PRO A 73 5.93 5.43 8.96
N GLY A 74 5.90 4.23 9.53
CA GLY A 74 4.97 3.85 10.59
C GLY A 74 3.66 3.20 10.10
N THR A 75 3.48 3.09 8.79
CA THR A 75 2.39 2.32 8.17
C THR A 75 2.90 1.04 7.52
N ALA A 76 2.04 0.04 7.37
CA ALA A 76 2.38 -1.20 6.68
C ALA A 76 2.84 -0.98 5.23
N GLY A 77 2.34 0.05 4.53
CA GLY A 77 2.75 0.31 3.14
C GLY A 77 4.24 0.60 3.00
N PHE A 78 4.82 1.32 3.97
CA PHE A 78 6.24 1.67 3.96
C PHE A 78 7.15 0.45 4.03
N VAL A 79 6.87 -0.52 4.90
CA VAL A 79 7.75 -1.67 5.15
C VAL A 79 7.95 -2.51 3.88
N GLY A 80 6.85 -2.83 3.19
CA GLY A 80 6.89 -3.64 1.97
C GLY A 80 7.58 -2.92 0.81
N GLU A 81 7.27 -1.63 0.61
CA GLU A 81 7.89 -0.80 -0.42
C GLU A 81 9.38 -0.59 -0.17
N PHE A 82 9.77 -0.26 1.06
CA PHE A 82 11.16 0.01 1.40
C PHE A 82 12.04 -1.24 1.22
N LEU A 83 11.60 -2.41 1.72
CA LEU A 83 12.32 -3.68 1.53
C LEU A 83 12.43 -4.05 0.05
N THR A 84 11.35 -3.82 -0.72
CA THR A 84 11.33 -4.04 -2.17
C THR A 84 12.35 -3.13 -2.89
N LEU A 85 12.39 -1.83 -2.55
CA LEU A 85 13.32 -0.88 -3.13
C LEU A 85 14.76 -1.19 -2.76
N MET A 86 15.02 -1.63 -1.52
CA MET A 86 16.35 -2.05 -1.09
C MET A 86 16.84 -3.28 -1.87
N GLY A 87 15.97 -4.28 -2.08
CA GLY A 87 16.26 -5.42 -2.94
C GLY A 87 16.52 -5.01 -4.39
N ALA A 88 15.71 -4.09 -4.92
CA ALA A 88 15.85 -3.58 -6.29
C ALA A 88 17.16 -2.80 -6.47
N PHE A 89 17.54 -1.97 -5.50
CA PHE A 89 18.78 -1.20 -5.53
C PHE A 89 20.00 -2.11 -5.55
N ARG A 90 19.98 -3.22 -4.78
CA ARG A 90 21.06 -4.22 -4.80
C ARG A 90 21.15 -4.98 -6.13
N ALA A 91 20.01 -5.22 -6.78
CA ALA A 91 19.98 -5.93 -8.06
C ALA A 91 20.36 -5.02 -9.24
N ASN A 92 19.78 -3.80 -9.31
CA ASN A 92 20.08 -2.81 -10.33
C ASN A 92 19.68 -1.39 -9.85
N PRO A 93 20.66 -0.48 -9.60
CA PRO A 93 20.38 0.88 -9.16
C PRO A 93 19.50 1.72 -10.11
N TRP A 94 19.60 1.49 -11.43
CA TRP A 94 18.79 2.23 -12.40
C TRP A 94 17.31 1.88 -12.31
N VAL A 95 17.01 0.59 -12.07
CA VAL A 95 15.65 0.13 -11.85
C VAL A 95 15.08 0.73 -10.56
N ALA A 96 15.88 0.76 -9.49
CA ALA A 96 15.49 1.40 -8.24
C ALA A 96 15.27 2.91 -8.39
N PHE A 97 16.07 3.61 -9.21
CA PHE A 97 15.88 5.03 -9.50
C PHE A 97 14.52 5.31 -10.14
N ILE A 98 14.15 4.53 -11.17
CA ILE A 98 12.84 4.64 -11.83
C ILE A 98 11.71 4.24 -10.85
N ALA A 99 11.94 3.25 -10.00
CA ALA A 99 10.97 2.86 -8.97
C ALA A 99 10.68 4.00 -7.99
N CYS A 100 11.73 4.67 -7.49
CA CYS A 100 11.62 5.79 -6.56
C CYS A 100 10.88 6.98 -7.19
N SER A 101 11.11 7.29 -8.47
CA SER A 101 10.34 8.36 -9.14
C SER A 101 8.86 8.00 -9.23
N GLY A 102 8.52 6.73 -9.47
CA GLY A 102 7.14 6.23 -9.41
C GLY A 102 6.48 6.43 -8.05
N VAL A 103 7.21 6.16 -6.95
CA VAL A 103 6.73 6.40 -5.57
C VAL A 103 6.42 7.89 -5.36
N ILE A 104 7.30 8.79 -5.82
CA ILE A 104 7.09 10.24 -5.70
C ILE A 104 5.83 10.69 -6.46
N LEU A 105 5.64 10.21 -7.69
CA LEU A 105 4.46 10.55 -8.49
C LEU A 105 3.17 9.99 -7.86
N SER A 106 3.23 8.77 -7.33
CA SER A 106 2.12 8.16 -6.58
C SER A 106 1.74 9.01 -5.37
N ALA A 107 2.74 9.46 -4.59
CA ALA A 107 2.54 10.32 -3.44
C ALA A 107 1.87 11.65 -3.82
N ALA A 108 2.37 12.29 -4.88
CA ALA A 108 1.82 13.55 -5.38
C ALA A 108 0.35 13.40 -5.80
N TYR A 109 0.02 12.33 -6.54
CA TYR A 109 -1.36 12.04 -6.93
C TYR A 109 -2.27 11.78 -5.72
N ALA A 110 -1.85 10.96 -4.77
CA ALA A 110 -2.64 10.60 -3.59
C ALA A 110 -2.96 11.83 -2.72
N LEU A 111 -1.97 12.69 -2.47
CA LEU A 111 -2.16 13.93 -1.72
C LEU A 111 -3.02 14.94 -2.48
N TRP A 112 -2.84 15.04 -3.80
CA TRP A 112 -3.68 15.89 -4.65
C TRP A 112 -5.15 15.45 -4.60
N LEU A 113 -5.40 14.14 -4.71
CA LEU A 113 -6.74 13.55 -4.62
C LEU A 113 -7.36 13.81 -3.25
N TYR A 114 -6.63 13.50 -2.18
CA TYR A 114 -7.09 13.73 -0.82
C TYR A 114 -7.47 15.20 -0.60
N ARG A 115 -6.64 16.14 -1.06
CA ARG A 115 -6.93 17.57 -0.94
C ARG A 115 -8.22 17.95 -1.66
N ARG A 116 -8.50 17.44 -2.85
CA ARG A 116 -9.72 17.77 -3.61
C ARG A 116 -10.98 17.20 -2.98
N VAL A 117 -10.89 16.03 -2.36
CA VAL A 117 -12.04 15.36 -1.76
C VAL A 117 -12.32 15.94 -0.36
N VAL A 118 -11.29 16.03 0.47
CA VAL A 118 -11.44 16.31 1.91
C VAL A 118 -11.35 17.79 2.26
N PHE A 119 -10.42 18.52 1.66
CA PHE A 119 -10.21 19.94 1.93
C PHE A 119 -10.97 20.83 0.93
N GLY A 120 -11.00 22.13 1.22
CA GLY A 120 -11.72 23.13 0.42
C GLY A 120 -13.02 23.60 1.07
N GLU A 121 -13.73 24.47 0.35
CA GLU A 121 -14.99 25.05 0.82
C GLU A 121 -16.17 24.12 0.58
N LEU A 122 -17.04 24.00 1.59
CA LEU A 122 -18.28 23.24 1.51
C LEU A 122 -19.39 24.06 0.84
N VAL A 123 -19.22 24.33 -0.46
CA VAL A 123 -20.16 25.18 -1.21
C VAL A 123 -21.41 24.41 -1.65
N LYS A 124 -21.31 23.08 -1.79
CA LYS A 124 -22.31 22.26 -2.46
C LYS A 124 -23.46 21.88 -1.54
N PRO A 125 -24.73 22.10 -1.96
CA PRO A 125 -25.90 21.79 -1.13
C PRO A 125 -25.97 20.34 -0.69
N GLU A 126 -25.67 19.40 -1.60
CA GLU A 126 -25.69 17.96 -1.37
C GLU A 126 -24.77 17.51 -0.22
N LEU A 127 -23.67 18.24 0.01
CA LEU A 127 -22.71 17.94 1.06
C LEU A 127 -23.08 18.56 2.41
N LYS A 128 -24.10 19.44 2.48
CA LYS A 128 -24.43 20.15 3.72
C LYS A 128 -25.07 19.26 4.77
N ASP A 129 -25.83 18.24 4.35
CA ASP A 129 -26.53 17.33 5.25
C ASP A 129 -25.87 15.94 5.31
N ILE A 130 -24.69 15.79 4.72
CA ILE A 130 -23.96 14.51 4.75
C ILE A 130 -23.60 14.14 6.19
N ALA A 131 -23.91 12.89 6.56
CA ALA A 131 -23.58 12.33 7.85
C ALA A 131 -22.18 11.71 7.83
N ASP A 132 -21.45 11.82 8.94
CA ASP A 132 -20.17 11.13 9.15
C ASP A 132 -20.36 9.60 9.24
N LEU A 133 -19.29 8.88 9.55
CA LEU A 133 -19.28 7.43 9.68
C LEU A 133 -20.31 6.92 10.70
N ASP A 134 -21.08 5.92 10.28
CA ASP A 134 -21.99 5.21 11.17
C ASP A 134 -21.23 4.15 12.01
N ARG A 135 -21.91 3.53 12.97
CA ARG A 135 -21.31 2.50 13.83
C ARG A 135 -20.86 1.26 13.05
N ARG A 136 -21.56 0.90 11.97
CA ARG A 136 -21.26 -0.28 11.15
C ARG A 136 -19.97 -0.04 10.37
N GLU A 137 -19.84 1.12 9.74
CA GLU A 137 -18.67 1.56 8.99
C GLU A 137 -17.45 1.67 9.90
N MET A 138 -17.62 2.22 11.12
CA MET A 138 -16.54 2.28 12.11
C MET A 138 -16.04 0.89 12.52
N VAL A 139 -16.94 -0.06 12.80
CA VAL A 139 -16.56 -1.43 13.18
C VAL A 139 -15.78 -2.15 12.08
N ILE A 140 -15.99 -1.77 10.81
CA ILE A 140 -15.25 -2.33 9.67
C ILE A 140 -13.90 -1.61 9.48
N LEU A 141 -13.88 -0.28 9.54
CA LEU A 141 -12.69 0.52 9.22
C LEU A 141 -11.66 0.57 10.37
N ILE A 142 -12.10 0.61 11.62
CA ILE A 142 -11.19 0.74 12.77
C ILE A 142 -10.22 -0.45 12.87
N PRO A 143 -10.66 -1.72 12.76
CA PRO A 143 -9.73 -2.85 12.76
C PRO A 143 -8.70 -2.75 11.63
N LEU A 144 -9.11 -2.28 10.44
CA LEU A 144 -8.18 -2.08 9.33
C LEU A 144 -7.15 -1.00 9.63
N VAL A 145 -7.55 0.12 10.25
CA VAL A 145 -6.62 1.17 10.71
C VAL A 145 -5.62 0.58 11.70
N VAL A 146 -6.10 -0.17 12.70
CA VAL A 146 -5.25 -0.79 13.71
C VAL A 146 -4.25 -1.75 13.07
N LEU A 147 -4.69 -2.61 12.14
CA LEU A 147 -3.80 -3.55 11.44
C LEU A 147 -2.76 -2.82 10.58
N THR A 148 -3.16 -1.77 9.85
CA THR A 148 -2.25 -0.98 9.01
C THR A 148 -1.15 -0.31 9.84
N VAL A 149 -1.46 0.21 11.02
CA VAL A 149 -0.47 0.81 11.92
C VAL A 149 0.34 -0.27 12.63
N TRP A 150 -0.31 -1.32 13.13
CA TRP A 150 0.33 -2.42 13.85
C TRP A 150 1.42 -3.08 13.01
N TYR A 151 1.11 -3.44 11.77
CA TYR A 151 2.09 -4.04 10.87
C TYR A 151 3.17 -3.05 10.39
N GLY A 152 2.89 -1.74 10.41
CA GLY A 152 3.89 -0.71 10.18
C GLY A 152 4.93 -0.63 11.30
N ILE A 153 4.50 -0.78 12.55
CA ILE A 153 5.38 -0.71 13.74
C ILE A 153 6.05 -2.06 14.02
N ARG A 154 5.32 -3.16 13.89
CA ARG A 154 5.78 -4.52 14.20
C ARG A 154 5.60 -5.47 12.99
N PRO A 155 6.46 -5.33 11.96
CA PRO A 155 6.33 -6.14 10.75
C PRO A 155 6.75 -7.61 10.92
N GLY A 156 7.46 -7.93 12.01
CA GLY A 156 8.03 -9.27 12.25
C GLY A 156 7.01 -10.40 12.09
N THR A 157 5.78 -10.23 12.56
CA THR A 157 4.74 -11.27 12.46
C THR A 157 4.48 -11.75 11.02
N ILE A 158 4.45 -10.85 10.04
CA ILE A 158 4.26 -11.20 8.64
C ILE A 158 5.59 -11.66 8.03
N LEU A 159 6.69 -10.98 8.32
CA LEU A 159 8.01 -11.31 7.76
C LEU A 159 8.46 -12.71 8.18
N ASP A 160 8.26 -13.08 9.45
CA ASP A 160 8.61 -14.38 10.01
C ASP A 160 7.77 -15.50 9.37
N ALA A 161 6.47 -15.24 9.11
CA ALA A 161 5.59 -16.19 8.43
C ALA A 161 6.07 -16.51 7.00
N PHE A 162 6.69 -15.55 6.31
CA PHE A 162 7.24 -15.73 4.96
C PHE A 162 8.73 -16.06 4.93
N ALA A 163 9.43 -16.10 6.06
CA ALA A 163 10.88 -16.33 6.10
C ALA A 163 11.27 -17.71 5.55
N ALA A 164 10.71 -18.77 6.11
CA ALA A 164 10.98 -20.15 5.68
C ALA A 164 10.64 -20.42 4.20
N PRO A 165 9.45 -20.07 3.67
CA PRO A 165 9.16 -20.29 2.26
C PRO A 165 10.03 -19.43 1.34
N THR A 166 10.41 -18.22 1.75
CA THR A 166 11.33 -17.38 0.96
C THR A 166 12.72 -18.00 0.87
N GLU A 167 13.25 -18.51 1.98
CA GLU A 167 14.55 -19.18 2.00
C GLU A 167 14.55 -20.45 1.15
N ALA A 168 13.50 -21.27 1.25
CA ALA A 168 13.33 -22.47 0.43
C ALA A 168 13.29 -22.12 -1.07
N LEU A 169 12.55 -21.07 -1.45
CA LEU A 169 12.48 -20.58 -2.83
C LEU A 169 13.86 -20.18 -3.37
N ILE A 170 14.61 -19.39 -2.59
CA ILE A 170 15.95 -18.92 -3.00
C ILE A 170 16.93 -20.09 -3.12
N LYS A 171 16.91 -21.01 -2.16
CA LYS A 171 17.77 -22.20 -2.17
C LYS A 171 17.50 -23.07 -3.40
N ASN A 172 16.24 -23.34 -3.70
CA ASN A 172 15.85 -24.14 -4.87
C ASN A 172 16.25 -23.43 -6.17
N TYR A 173 16.06 -22.11 -6.24
CA TYR A 173 16.47 -21.32 -7.40
C TYR A 173 17.99 -21.35 -7.63
N GLN A 174 18.79 -21.18 -6.58
CA GLN A 174 20.26 -21.28 -6.67
C GLN A 174 20.73 -22.68 -7.08
N ALA A 175 20.11 -23.73 -6.53
CA ALA A 175 20.42 -25.11 -6.91
C ALA A 175 20.14 -25.35 -8.41
N ALA A 176 19.01 -24.86 -8.92
CA ALA A 176 18.66 -24.96 -10.33
C ALA A 176 19.65 -24.20 -11.24
N LEU A 177 20.06 -22.99 -10.85
CA LEU A 177 21.08 -22.22 -11.59
C LEU A 177 22.42 -22.95 -11.65
N THR A 178 22.86 -23.55 -10.55
CA THR A 178 24.10 -24.32 -10.51
C THR A 178 24.01 -25.54 -11.41
N ALA A 179 22.92 -26.31 -11.31
CA ALA A 179 22.70 -27.47 -12.16
C ALA A 179 22.68 -27.12 -13.66
N ALA A 180 22.01 -26.02 -14.03
CA ALA A 180 21.97 -25.54 -15.41
C ALA A 180 23.37 -25.13 -15.92
N LYS A 181 24.15 -24.41 -15.10
CA LYS A 181 25.53 -24.05 -15.44
C LYS A 181 26.42 -25.28 -15.62
N THR A 182 26.32 -26.26 -14.72
CA THR A 182 27.07 -27.51 -14.82
C THR A 182 26.71 -28.27 -16.09
N ALA A 183 25.41 -28.37 -16.43
CA ALA A 183 24.98 -29.02 -17.67
C ALA A 183 25.52 -28.32 -18.93
N MET A 184 25.51 -26.98 -18.97
CA MET A 184 26.09 -26.22 -20.09
C MET A 184 27.59 -26.46 -20.25
N LEU A 185 28.34 -26.57 -19.14
CA LEU A 185 29.77 -26.83 -19.17
C LEU A 185 30.13 -28.26 -19.57
N VAL A 186 29.23 -29.23 -19.40
CA VAL A 186 29.43 -30.64 -19.80
C VAL A 186 29.14 -30.86 -21.30
N VAL A 187 28.42 -29.93 -21.95
CA VAL A 187 28.08 -29.99 -23.38
C VAL A 187 29.10 -29.25 -24.26
N GLN A 188 30.03 -28.49 -23.67
CA GLN A 188 31.17 -27.84 -24.35
C GLN A 188 32.42 -28.71 -24.27
#